data_AF-A0A3D4IK29-F1
#
_entry.id   AF-A0A3D4IK29-F1
#
_cell.length_a   1.000
_cell.length_b   1.000
_cell.length_c   1.000
_cell.angle_alpha   90.00
_cell.angle_beta   90.00
_cell.angle_gamma   90.00
#
_symmetry.space_group_name_H-M   'P 1'
#
loop_
_entity.id
_entity.type
_entity.pdbx_description
1 polymer ?
#
loop_
_entity_poly.entity_id
_entity_poly.type
_entity_poly.pdbx_seq_one_letter_code
_entity_poly.pdbx_strand_id
1 'polypeptide(L)'
;MLPQLISHSPDLFQLWEEGLSLEIRDGYLLVHDVPFVNSRKAIDNGTLVSTLNLAGDRTTTPETHVAYFVGGIPCDKEGNPIHSIINSTAPQALSAGIFINVTFSSKPKDGYKNYFDKITTYLSIICNPAKALDDTITERKFKVYPTEGDEDSVFQYYDSNTSRAGIGVVADKLKGHKIAIIGLGGTGAYILDGIAKTPVKEIHLFDGDWFLQHNAFRAPGAPSMDTLKERQKKVDYFHGIYSRMHRGIFKHGYVEESTLHKLEAMDFVFIAIDKGEIKKPIMKYLEQI
;
A
#
# COMPACT_ATOMS: atom_id res chain seq x y z
N MET A 1 -6.30 10.77 -5.25
CA MET A 1 -6.73 9.46 -4.68
C MET A 1 -6.34 9.38 -3.20
N LEU A 2 -7.02 8.56 -2.37
CA LEU A 2 -6.74 8.43 -0.92
C LEU A 2 -5.23 8.35 -0.58
N PRO A 3 -4.40 7.61 -1.33
CA PRO A 3 -3.02 7.39 -0.91
C PRO A 3 -2.09 8.59 -1.15
N GLN A 4 -2.39 9.41 -2.17
CA GLN A 4 -1.75 10.73 -2.32
C GLN A 4 -2.15 11.65 -1.15
N LEU A 5 -3.44 11.67 -0.78
CA LEU A 5 -3.93 12.45 0.35
C LEU A 5 -3.29 12.02 1.68
N ILE A 6 -3.14 10.71 1.91
CA ILE A 6 -2.39 10.15 3.05
C ILE A 6 -0.95 10.66 3.04
N SER A 7 -0.25 10.60 1.89
CA SER A 7 1.15 11.06 1.79
C SER A 7 1.32 12.56 2.06
N HIS A 8 0.36 13.39 1.63
CA HIS A 8 0.44 14.85 1.77
C HIS A 8 -0.13 15.39 3.09
N SER A 9 -0.89 14.57 3.82
CA SER A 9 -1.58 14.96 5.06
C SER A 9 -1.02 14.20 6.26
N PRO A 10 -0.18 14.83 7.10
CA PRO A 10 0.50 14.15 8.21
C PRO A 10 -0.44 13.46 9.22
N ASP A 11 -1.66 13.96 9.36
CA ASP A 11 -2.66 13.40 10.27
C ASP A 11 -3.32 12.13 9.69
N LEU A 12 -3.66 12.11 8.41
CA LEU A 12 -4.12 10.90 7.72
C LEU A 12 -3.01 9.85 7.62
N PHE A 13 -1.76 10.28 7.39
CA PHE A 13 -0.60 9.40 7.43
C PHE A 13 -0.45 8.69 8.77
N GLN A 14 -0.56 9.42 9.88
CA GLN A 14 -0.49 8.82 11.22
C GLN A 14 -1.62 7.82 11.46
N LEU A 15 -2.87 8.14 11.08
CA LEU A 15 -3.99 7.20 11.20
C LEU A 15 -3.74 5.91 10.41
N TRP A 16 -3.19 6.04 9.21
CA TRP A 16 -2.86 4.93 8.33
C TRP A 16 -1.70 4.08 8.90
N GLU A 17 -0.61 4.71 9.35
CA GLU A 17 0.52 4.04 10.01
C GLU A 17 0.11 3.31 11.29
N GLU A 18 -0.87 3.86 11.99
CA GLU A 18 -1.49 3.26 13.18
C GLU A 18 -2.33 2.01 12.88
N GLY A 19 -2.44 1.62 11.61
CA GLY A 19 -3.07 0.39 11.13
C GLY A 19 -4.56 0.55 10.87
N LEU A 20 -5.10 1.76 10.83
CA LEU A 20 -6.52 2.00 10.61
C LEU A 20 -6.91 1.78 9.13
N SER A 21 -8.11 1.27 8.93
CA SER A 21 -8.69 1.06 7.59
C SER A 21 -9.43 2.33 7.15
N LEU A 22 -8.78 3.16 6.35
CA LEU A 22 -9.29 4.43 5.88
C LEU A 22 -9.90 4.32 4.49
N GLU A 23 -10.99 5.04 4.26
CA GLU A 23 -11.55 5.32 2.95
C GLU A 23 -11.92 6.81 2.86
N ILE A 24 -11.73 7.40 1.68
CA ILE A 24 -12.28 8.72 1.37
C ILE A 24 -13.34 8.57 0.29
N ARG A 25 -14.58 8.97 0.60
CA ARG A 25 -15.72 8.89 -0.30
C ARG A 25 -16.62 10.11 -0.14
N ASP A 26 -16.99 10.75 -1.25
CA ASP A 26 -17.92 11.88 -1.29
C ASP A 26 -17.64 13.01 -0.28
N GLY A 27 -16.36 13.31 -0.02
CA GLY A 27 -15.95 14.33 0.96
C GLY A 27 -16.01 13.88 2.43
N TYR A 28 -16.13 12.58 2.68
CA TYR A 28 -16.06 11.99 4.01
C TYR A 28 -14.79 11.14 4.18
N LEU A 29 -14.24 11.16 5.39
CA LEU A 29 -13.27 10.20 5.88
C LEU A 29 -14.01 9.09 6.63
N LEU A 30 -13.88 7.87 6.14
CA LEU A 30 -14.45 6.67 6.73
C LEU A 30 -13.32 5.86 7.37
N VAL A 31 -13.55 5.38 8.59
CA VAL A 31 -12.67 4.46 9.31
C VAL A 31 -13.45 3.18 9.56
N HIS A 32 -13.06 2.11 8.87
CA HIS A 32 -13.72 0.81 8.93
C HIS A 32 -13.19 -0.07 10.04
N ASP A 33 -13.85 -1.23 10.22
CA ASP A 33 -13.48 -2.26 11.19
C ASP A 33 -13.40 -1.73 12.62
N VAL A 34 -14.32 -0.82 12.98
CA VAL A 34 -14.39 -0.21 14.30
C VAL A 34 -15.21 -1.14 15.21
N PRO A 35 -14.58 -1.87 16.15
CA PRO A 35 -15.29 -2.74 17.06
C PRO A 35 -16.11 -1.91 18.04
N PHE A 36 -17.34 -2.32 18.31
CA PHE A 36 -18.19 -1.68 19.31
C PHE A 36 -19.10 -2.71 19.97
N VAL A 37 -19.56 -2.42 21.19
CA VAL A 37 -20.53 -3.27 21.90
C VAL A 37 -21.94 -2.82 21.53
N ASN A 38 -22.82 -3.74 21.17
CA ASN A 38 -24.23 -3.46 20.90
C ASN A 38 -25.11 -3.64 22.16
N SER A 39 -26.41 -3.34 22.06
CA SER A 39 -27.35 -3.46 23.17
C SER A 39 -27.56 -4.89 23.71
N ARG A 40 -27.07 -5.91 22.99
CA ARG A 40 -27.07 -7.31 23.43
C ARG A 40 -25.76 -7.72 24.12
N LYS A 41 -24.86 -6.78 24.38
CA LYS A 41 -23.50 -7.02 24.91
C LYS A 41 -22.63 -7.87 23.98
N ALA A 42 -22.95 -7.91 22.69
CA ALA A 42 -22.15 -8.56 21.68
C ALA A 42 -21.27 -7.52 20.96
N ILE A 43 -20.11 -7.96 20.49
CA ILE A 43 -19.16 -7.12 19.78
C ILE A 43 -19.45 -7.21 18.28
N ASP A 44 -19.80 -6.09 17.68
CA ASP A 44 -19.99 -5.93 16.23
C ASP A 44 -18.89 -5.01 15.67
N ASN A 45 -18.84 -4.87 14.34
CA ASN A 45 -17.96 -3.92 13.66
C ASN A 45 -18.77 -2.87 12.92
N GLY A 46 -18.35 -1.61 13.03
CA GLY A 46 -18.95 -0.48 12.36
C GLY A 46 -17.94 0.33 11.56
N THR A 47 -18.40 1.49 11.10
CA THR A 47 -17.57 2.48 10.41
C THR A 47 -17.80 3.84 11.06
N LEU A 48 -16.71 4.45 11.55
CA LEU A 48 -16.71 5.83 12.02
C LEU A 48 -16.55 6.76 10.80
N VAL A 49 -17.40 7.77 10.71
CA VAL A 49 -17.45 8.69 9.56
C VAL A 49 -17.25 10.11 10.07
N SER A 50 -16.39 10.87 9.40
CA SER A 50 -16.23 12.32 9.58
C SER A 50 -16.35 13.01 8.25
N THR A 51 -16.86 14.24 8.22
CA THR A 51 -16.58 15.13 7.08
C THR A 51 -15.07 15.29 6.92
N LEU A 52 -14.59 15.47 5.69
CA LEU A 52 -13.19 15.66 5.36
C LEU A 52 -13.02 16.99 4.61
N ASN A 53 -12.43 17.97 5.30
CA ASN A 53 -12.07 19.27 4.75
C ASN A 53 -10.66 19.23 4.16
N LEU A 54 -10.53 19.72 2.93
CA LEU A 54 -9.28 19.74 2.17
C LEU A 54 -8.97 21.16 1.67
N ALA A 55 -7.70 21.54 1.69
CA ALA A 55 -7.15 22.69 0.97
C ALA A 55 -6.22 22.16 -0.13
N GLY A 56 -6.76 21.98 -1.32
CA GLY A 56 -6.07 21.26 -2.40
C GLY A 56 -6.01 19.76 -2.08
N ASP A 57 -4.80 19.24 -1.94
CA ASP A 57 -4.50 17.83 -1.67
C ASP A 57 -4.09 17.55 -0.20
N ARG A 58 -4.31 18.52 0.70
CA ARG A 58 -3.98 18.42 2.12
C ARG A 58 -5.21 18.61 2.99
N THR A 59 -5.26 17.87 4.10
CA THR A 59 -6.23 18.10 5.16
C THR A 59 -6.09 19.49 5.78
N THR A 60 -7.23 20.07 6.14
CA THR A 60 -7.29 21.22 7.05
C THR A 60 -7.84 20.78 8.40
N THR A 61 -7.82 21.67 9.39
CA THR A 61 -8.50 21.44 10.67
C THR A 61 -9.97 21.06 10.43
N PRO A 62 -10.51 20.04 11.14
CA PRO A 62 -11.92 19.68 11.03
C PRO A 62 -12.83 20.86 11.38
N GLU A 63 -13.75 21.22 10.49
CA GLU A 63 -14.68 22.34 10.72
C GLU A 63 -15.69 22.07 11.85
N THR A 64 -15.94 20.79 12.10
CA THR A 64 -16.91 20.30 13.08
C THR A 64 -16.34 19.17 13.91
N HIS A 65 -16.77 19.11 15.17
CA HIS A 65 -16.48 18.02 16.08
C HIS A 65 -17.44 16.84 15.87
N VAL A 66 -18.54 17.04 15.13
CA VAL A 66 -19.53 15.99 14.85
C VAL A 66 -18.88 14.86 14.06
N ALA A 67 -19.20 13.63 14.46
CA ALA A 67 -18.90 12.41 13.72
C ALA A 67 -20.18 11.59 13.54
N TYR A 68 -20.15 10.62 12.66
CA TYR A 68 -21.27 9.75 12.37
C TYR A 68 -20.84 8.29 12.46
N PHE A 69 -21.80 7.39 12.59
CA PHE A 69 -21.51 5.97 12.73
C PHE A 69 -22.45 5.10 11.92
N VAL A 70 -21.87 4.11 11.26
CA VAL A 70 -22.56 3.07 10.50
C VAL A 70 -22.34 1.74 11.22
N GLY A 71 -23.39 0.93 11.36
CA GLY A 71 -23.33 -0.43 11.90
C GLY A 71 -24.22 -0.66 13.12
N GLY A 72 -24.71 0.39 13.76
CA GLY A 72 -25.59 0.29 14.93
C GLY A 72 -25.40 1.43 15.93
N ILE A 73 -25.89 1.24 17.15
CA ILE A 73 -25.69 2.19 18.26
C ILE A 73 -24.61 1.62 19.18
N PRO A 74 -23.44 2.30 19.32
CA PRO A 74 -22.44 1.90 20.29
C PRO A 74 -22.91 2.01 21.75
N CYS A 75 -22.63 0.96 22.51
CA CYS A 75 -22.94 0.81 23.91
C CYS A 75 -21.67 0.66 24.77
N ASP A 76 -21.83 0.89 26.07
CA ASP A 76 -20.88 0.47 27.10
C ASP A 76 -20.86 -1.07 27.23
N LYS A 77 -20.00 -1.59 28.13
CA LYS A 77 -19.84 -3.04 28.35
C LYS A 77 -21.10 -3.67 28.98
N GLU A 78 -21.95 -2.86 29.60
CA GLU A 78 -23.24 -3.25 30.16
C GLU A 78 -24.37 -3.25 29.12
N GLY A 79 -24.11 -2.81 27.89
CA GLY A 79 -25.08 -2.78 26.79
C GLY A 79 -25.94 -1.51 26.76
N ASN A 80 -25.63 -0.49 27.57
CA ASN A 80 -26.32 0.80 27.52
C ASN A 80 -25.68 1.70 26.45
N PRO A 81 -26.47 2.44 25.65
CA PRO A 81 -25.91 3.37 24.68
C PRO A 81 -24.94 4.38 25.32
N ILE A 82 -23.86 4.71 24.61
CA ILE A 82 -22.85 5.68 25.09
C ILE A 82 -23.40 7.11 24.97
N HIS A 83 -24.35 7.46 25.83
CA HIS A 83 -25.07 8.75 25.81
C HIS A 83 -24.17 9.97 25.96
N SER A 84 -22.95 9.81 26.49
CA SER A 84 -21.98 10.90 26.64
C SER A 84 -21.52 11.51 25.31
N ILE A 85 -21.63 10.76 24.20
CA ILE A 85 -21.27 11.26 22.87
C ILE A 85 -22.43 11.22 21.87
N ILE A 86 -23.50 10.47 22.12
CA ILE A 86 -24.64 10.35 21.19
C ILE A 86 -25.41 11.67 21.12
N ASN A 87 -25.52 12.23 19.92
CA ASN A 87 -26.30 13.43 19.64
C ASN A 87 -27.68 13.11 19.03
N SER A 88 -27.74 12.14 18.11
CA SER A 88 -29.00 11.67 17.51
C SER A 88 -28.86 10.24 17.01
N THR A 89 -29.93 9.46 17.09
CA THR A 89 -30.04 8.08 16.58
C THR A 89 -30.99 7.97 15.38
N ALA A 90 -31.35 9.10 14.76
CA ALA A 90 -32.16 9.12 13.55
C ALA A 90 -31.30 8.64 12.36
N PRO A 91 -31.69 7.56 11.66
CA PRO A 91 -30.97 7.13 10.46
C PRO A 91 -31.00 8.21 9.38
N GLN A 92 -29.87 8.39 8.70
CA GLN A 92 -29.72 9.42 7.68
C GLN A 92 -28.79 8.94 6.56
N ALA A 93 -29.11 9.30 5.32
CA ALA A 93 -28.18 9.18 4.20
C ALA A 93 -27.32 10.46 4.14
N LEU A 94 -25.99 10.31 4.21
CA LEU A 94 -25.05 11.43 4.03
C LEU A 94 -24.68 11.62 2.55
N SER A 95 -24.51 10.52 1.82
CA SER A 95 -24.27 10.48 0.38
C SER A 95 -24.75 9.14 -0.20
N ALA A 96 -24.54 8.92 -1.50
CA ALA A 96 -24.81 7.63 -2.13
C ALA A 96 -23.92 6.53 -1.51
N GLY A 97 -24.54 5.62 -0.75
CA GLY A 97 -23.83 4.50 -0.13
C GLY A 97 -23.25 4.78 1.26
N ILE A 98 -23.52 5.93 1.87
CA ILE A 98 -23.19 6.23 3.28
C ILE A 98 -24.50 6.42 4.06
N PHE A 99 -24.95 5.35 4.73
CA PHE A 99 -26.17 5.33 5.55
C PHE A 99 -25.80 5.19 7.02
N ILE A 100 -25.97 6.26 7.79
CA ILE A 100 -25.59 6.29 9.20
C ILE A 100 -26.76 5.88 10.09
N ASN A 101 -26.42 5.33 11.26
CA ASN A 101 -27.37 5.02 12.33
C ASN A 101 -27.37 6.06 13.43
N VAL A 102 -26.20 6.68 13.69
CA VAL A 102 -25.98 7.55 14.84
C VAL A 102 -25.10 8.73 14.46
N THR A 103 -25.39 9.88 15.07
CA THR A 103 -24.51 11.05 15.09
C THR A 103 -23.91 11.21 16.47
N PHE A 104 -22.63 11.56 16.53
CA PHE A 104 -21.89 11.84 17.75
C PHE A 104 -21.46 13.30 17.85
N SER A 105 -21.32 13.78 19.07
CA SER A 105 -20.79 15.10 19.40
C SER A 105 -19.95 15.01 20.68
N SER A 106 -18.64 14.94 20.51
CA SER A 106 -17.66 15.10 21.58
C SER A 106 -16.75 16.27 21.21
N LYS A 107 -16.85 17.39 21.94
CA LYS A 107 -16.03 18.58 21.69
C LYS A 107 -15.01 18.75 22.83
N PRO A 108 -13.71 18.55 22.57
CA PRO A 108 -12.67 18.97 23.50
C PRO A 108 -12.71 20.48 23.73
N LYS A 109 -12.17 20.97 24.86
CA LYS A 109 -12.18 22.41 25.20
C LYS A 109 -11.63 23.29 24.08
N ASP A 110 -10.52 22.87 23.48
CA ASP A 110 -9.85 23.60 22.40
C ASP A 110 -10.26 23.14 20.99
N GLY A 111 -11.25 22.23 20.88
CA GLY A 111 -11.58 21.53 19.65
C GLY A 111 -10.54 20.48 19.25
N TYR A 112 -10.67 19.94 18.05
CA TYR A 112 -9.70 18.99 17.49
C TYR A 112 -8.68 19.73 16.64
N LYS A 113 -7.39 19.44 16.83
CA LYS A 113 -6.32 20.12 16.07
C LYS A 113 -6.26 19.65 14.62
N ASN A 114 -6.49 18.36 14.40
CA ASN A 114 -6.41 17.68 13.11
C ASN A 114 -7.32 16.42 13.09
N TYR A 115 -7.32 15.66 11.99
CA TYR A 115 -8.11 14.43 11.88
C TYR A 115 -7.59 13.31 12.77
N PHE A 116 -6.28 13.25 13.02
CA PHE A 116 -5.69 12.25 13.89
C PHE A 116 -6.29 12.34 15.30
N ASP A 117 -6.26 13.53 15.90
CA ASP A 117 -6.83 13.81 17.23
C ASP A 117 -8.33 13.48 17.27
N LYS A 118 -9.08 13.88 16.23
CA LYS A 118 -10.53 13.66 16.15
C LYS A 118 -10.87 12.17 16.12
N ILE A 119 -10.27 11.45 15.18
CA ILE A 119 -10.56 10.03 14.94
C ILE A 119 -10.11 9.18 16.12
N THR A 120 -8.89 9.36 16.61
CA THR A 120 -8.38 8.58 17.76
C THR A 120 -9.21 8.82 19.03
N THR A 121 -9.70 10.05 19.25
CA THR A 121 -10.61 10.35 20.36
C THR A 121 -11.90 9.54 20.26
N TYR A 122 -12.57 9.56 19.11
CA TYR A 122 -13.81 8.79 18.93
C TYR A 122 -13.58 7.28 19.01
N LEU A 123 -12.51 6.77 18.38
CA LEU A 123 -12.15 5.35 18.47
C LEU A 123 -11.89 4.92 19.91
N SER A 124 -11.24 5.75 20.73
CA SER A 124 -11.03 5.44 22.14
C SER A 124 -12.35 5.24 22.88
N ILE A 125 -13.36 6.08 22.61
CA ILE A 125 -14.66 5.99 23.31
C ILE A 125 -15.45 4.78 22.82
N ILE A 126 -15.48 4.55 21.51
CA ILE A 126 -16.29 3.49 20.88
C ILE A 126 -15.69 2.10 21.09
N CYS A 127 -14.37 1.96 20.95
CA CYS A 127 -13.69 0.67 21.00
C CYS A 127 -13.39 0.17 22.42
N ASN A 128 -13.22 1.06 23.40
CA ASN A 128 -12.81 0.67 24.76
C ASN A 128 -13.80 -0.32 25.42
N PRO A 129 -15.14 -0.16 25.31
CA PRO A 129 -16.07 -1.17 25.80
C PRO A 129 -15.86 -2.56 25.18
N ALA A 130 -15.59 -2.63 23.88
CA ALA A 130 -15.35 -3.90 23.19
C ALA A 130 -14.03 -4.54 23.66
N LYS A 131 -12.97 -3.75 23.76
CA LYS A 131 -11.66 -4.18 24.28
C LYS A 131 -11.69 -4.62 25.75
N ALA A 132 -12.62 -4.08 26.53
CA ALA A 132 -12.84 -4.51 27.91
C ALA A 132 -13.57 -5.86 28.02
N LEU A 133 -14.33 -6.26 26.98
CA LEU A 133 -14.97 -7.57 26.89
C LEU A 133 -14.05 -8.63 26.27
N ASP A 134 -13.21 -8.24 25.31
CA ASP A 134 -12.23 -9.10 24.63
C ASP A 134 -10.99 -8.29 24.27
N ASP A 135 -9.86 -8.60 24.93
CA ASP A 135 -8.59 -7.89 24.77
C ASP A 135 -7.84 -8.22 23.47
N THR A 136 -8.32 -9.22 22.71
CA THR A 136 -7.75 -9.60 21.41
C THR A 136 -8.27 -8.73 20.27
N ILE A 137 -9.34 -7.96 20.50
CA ILE A 137 -10.01 -7.17 19.47
C ILE A 137 -9.32 -5.81 19.27
N THR A 138 -9.16 -5.41 18.02
CA THR A 138 -8.54 -4.14 17.63
C THR A 138 -9.09 -3.61 16.32
N GLU A 139 -9.26 -2.29 16.23
CA GLU A 139 -9.54 -1.52 15.00
C GLU A 139 -8.31 -1.41 14.09
N ARG A 140 -7.12 -1.76 14.59
CA ARG A 140 -5.83 -1.60 13.90
C ARG A 140 -5.53 -2.85 13.09
N LYS A 141 -6.12 -2.93 11.89
CA LYS A 141 -6.08 -4.11 11.01
C LYS A 141 -4.87 -4.18 10.08
N PHE A 142 -4.13 -3.09 9.87
CA PHE A 142 -2.99 -3.01 8.94
C PHE A 142 -3.34 -3.58 7.55
N LYS A 143 -4.52 -3.19 7.02
CA LYS A 143 -4.97 -3.67 5.72
C LYS A 143 -3.99 -3.24 4.62
N VAL A 144 -3.76 -4.16 3.68
CA VAL A 144 -3.01 -3.87 2.46
C VAL A 144 -3.88 -3.01 1.56
N TYR A 145 -3.36 -1.88 1.10
CA TYR A 145 -4.06 -1.00 0.18
C TYR A 145 -3.65 -1.34 -1.25
N PRO A 146 -4.54 -1.97 -2.05
CA PRO A 146 -4.26 -2.19 -3.45
C PRO A 146 -4.21 -0.85 -4.19
N THR A 147 -3.43 -0.80 -5.26
CA THR A 147 -3.34 0.35 -6.20
C THR A 147 -4.18 0.08 -7.45
N GLU A 148 -5.21 -0.77 -7.35
CA GLU A 148 -6.14 -1.05 -8.44
C GLU A 148 -6.94 0.22 -8.76
N GLY A 149 -7.03 0.59 -10.03
CA GLY A 149 -7.63 1.86 -10.48
C GLY A 149 -6.70 3.08 -10.44
N ASP A 150 -5.48 2.93 -9.92
CA ASP A 150 -4.41 3.93 -10.01
C ASP A 150 -3.51 3.59 -11.21
N GLU A 151 -3.83 4.16 -12.38
CA GLU A 151 -3.10 3.90 -13.65
C GLU A 151 -1.65 4.40 -13.61
N ASP A 152 -1.33 5.35 -12.73
CA ASP A 152 0.02 5.89 -12.57
C ASP A 152 0.90 5.00 -11.68
N SER A 153 0.32 4.02 -10.98
CA SER A 153 1.04 3.17 -10.05
C SER A 153 1.65 1.93 -10.72
N VAL A 154 2.97 1.79 -10.58
CA VAL A 154 3.71 0.60 -11.03
C VAL A 154 3.65 -0.55 -10.03
N PHE A 155 3.23 -0.31 -8.79
CA PHE A 155 3.14 -1.34 -7.76
C PHE A 155 1.74 -1.96 -7.71
N GLN A 156 1.59 -3.18 -7.23
CA GLN A 156 0.28 -3.84 -7.01
C GLN A 156 -0.44 -3.35 -5.75
N TYR A 157 0.33 -2.81 -4.80
CA TYR A 157 -0.13 -2.24 -3.54
C TYR A 157 0.77 -1.06 -3.17
N TYR A 158 0.28 -0.15 -2.32
CA TYR A 158 0.99 1.08 -2.02
C TYR A 158 2.32 0.85 -1.29
N ASP A 159 3.36 1.54 -1.76
CA ASP A 159 4.65 1.63 -1.07
C ASP A 159 4.57 2.64 0.08
N SER A 160 4.36 2.10 1.27
CA SER A 160 4.36 2.86 2.51
C SER A 160 5.74 3.16 3.06
N ASN A 161 6.76 2.39 2.65
CA ASN A 161 8.11 2.56 3.15
C ASN A 161 8.72 3.87 2.66
N THR A 162 8.46 4.24 1.40
CA THR A 162 8.91 5.53 0.85
C THR A 162 8.36 6.72 1.63
N SER A 163 7.06 6.71 1.98
CA SER A 163 6.44 7.77 2.78
C SER A 163 6.99 7.78 4.20
N ARG A 164 7.08 6.62 4.85
CA ARG A 164 7.59 6.47 6.22
C ARG A 164 9.05 6.88 6.38
N ALA A 165 9.89 6.57 5.40
CA ALA A 165 11.29 6.96 5.40
C ALA A 165 11.51 8.43 4.98
N GLY A 166 10.46 9.13 4.53
CA GLY A 166 10.56 10.52 4.06
C GLY A 166 11.40 10.66 2.78
N ILE A 167 11.53 9.59 1.99
CA ILE A 167 12.40 9.55 0.80
C ILE A 167 11.63 9.73 -0.51
N GLY A 168 10.36 10.17 -0.46
CA GLY A 168 9.51 10.38 -1.64
C GLY A 168 10.19 11.17 -2.76
N VAL A 169 10.82 12.30 -2.42
CA VAL A 169 11.54 13.14 -3.38
C VAL A 169 12.70 12.40 -4.08
N VAL A 170 13.37 11.49 -3.38
CA VAL A 170 14.47 10.70 -3.96
C VAL A 170 13.91 9.55 -4.80
N ALA A 171 12.89 8.85 -4.30
CA ALA A 171 12.21 7.77 -5.01
C ALA A 171 11.56 8.27 -6.31
N ASP A 172 10.99 9.47 -6.31
CA ASP A 172 10.35 10.08 -7.48
C ASP A 172 11.33 10.30 -8.64
N LYS A 173 12.64 10.43 -8.38
CA LYS A 173 13.66 10.51 -9.44
C LYS A 173 13.79 9.21 -10.23
N LEU A 174 13.29 8.10 -9.70
CA LEU A 174 13.30 6.80 -10.38
C LEU A 174 12.06 6.57 -11.25
N LYS A 175 11.02 7.41 -11.12
CA LYS A 175 9.79 7.29 -11.90
C LYS A 175 10.04 7.50 -13.39
N GLY A 176 9.28 6.79 -14.21
CA GLY A 176 9.32 6.94 -15.67
C GLY A 176 10.46 6.18 -16.36
N HIS A 177 11.52 5.82 -15.63
CA HIS A 177 12.68 5.14 -16.21
C HIS A 177 12.37 3.69 -16.62
N LYS A 178 13.04 3.23 -17.68
CA LYS A 178 13.07 1.86 -18.18
C LYS A 178 14.46 1.27 -17.96
N ILE A 179 14.53 0.17 -17.24
CA ILE A 179 15.79 -0.46 -16.86
C ILE A 179 15.90 -1.85 -17.47
N ALA A 180 17.04 -2.16 -18.09
CA ALA A 180 17.37 -3.53 -18.48
C ALA A 180 18.36 -4.17 -17.49
N ILE A 181 18.14 -5.44 -17.18
CA ILE A 181 19.04 -6.30 -16.41
C ILE A 181 19.43 -7.48 -17.29
N ILE A 182 20.69 -7.49 -17.74
CA ILE A 182 21.25 -8.55 -18.58
C ILE A 182 21.98 -9.54 -17.68
N GLY A 183 21.44 -10.76 -17.60
CA GLY A 183 21.88 -11.81 -16.69
C GLY A 183 21.15 -11.73 -15.35
N LEU A 184 20.51 -12.83 -14.96
CA LEU A 184 19.82 -13.06 -13.69
C LEU A 184 20.53 -14.16 -12.89
N GLY A 185 21.86 -14.21 -13.00
CA GLY A 185 22.70 -14.89 -12.02
C GLY A 185 22.61 -14.20 -10.64
N GLY A 186 23.58 -14.44 -9.76
CA GLY A 186 23.49 -13.88 -8.41
C GLY A 186 23.41 -12.36 -8.37
N THR A 187 24.33 -11.66 -9.03
CA THR A 187 24.35 -10.19 -9.07
C THR A 187 23.08 -9.61 -9.67
N GLY A 188 22.66 -10.08 -10.86
CA GLY A 188 21.47 -9.57 -11.54
C GLY A 188 20.18 -9.84 -10.78
N ALA A 189 20.09 -10.98 -10.08
CA ALA A 189 18.94 -11.28 -9.23
C ALA A 189 18.83 -10.33 -8.02
N TYR A 190 19.94 -9.97 -7.37
CA TYR A 190 19.91 -8.97 -6.30
C TYR A 190 19.70 -7.53 -6.81
N ILE A 191 20.17 -7.20 -8.01
CA ILE A 191 19.83 -5.93 -8.66
C ILE A 191 18.31 -5.86 -8.89
N LEU A 192 17.71 -6.93 -9.43
CA LEU A 192 16.26 -7.02 -9.58
C LEU A 192 15.53 -6.89 -8.24
N ASP A 193 16.02 -7.54 -7.19
CA ASP A 193 15.42 -7.46 -5.86
C ASP A 193 15.36 -6.03 -5.31
N GLY A 194 16.38 -5.22 -5.59
CA GLY A 194 16.37 -3.80 -5.24
C GLY A 194 15.44 -2.99 -6.14
N ILE A 195 15.59 -3.12 -7.45
CA ILE A 195 14.90 -2.27 -8.44
C ILE A 195 13.39 -2.54 -8.48
N ALA A 196 12.95 -3.78 -8.31
CA ALA A 196 11.51 -4.11 -8.29
C ALA A 196 10.74 -3.46 -7.13
N LYS A 197 11.44 -2.93 -6.12
CA LYS A 197 10.89 -2.20 -4.97
C LYS A 197 10.95 -0.67 -5.15
N THR A 198 11.31 -0.20 -6.34
CA THR A 198 11.42 1.23 -6.69
C THR A 198 10.37 1.59 -7.75
N PRO A 199 9.99 2.87 -7.89
CA PRO A 199 8.90 3.27 -8.80
C PRO A 199 9.34 3.37 -10.27
N VAL A 200 10.32 2.58 -10.68
CA VAL A 200 10.79 2.48 -12.08
C VAL A 200 9.64 2.00 -12.96
N LYS A 201 9.49 2.57 -14.15
CA LYS A 201 8.34 2.30 -15.02
C LYS A 201 8.37 0.88 -15.58
N GLU A 202 9.51 0.47 -16.13
CA GLU A 202 9.67 -0.82 -16.79
C GLU A 202 11.00 -1.47 -16.37
N ILE A 203 10.97 -2.77 -16.09
CA ILE A 203 12.13 -3.60 -15.73
C ILE A 203 12.20 -4.76 -16.71
N HIS A 204 13.21 -4.75 -17.58
CA HIS A 204 13.40 -5.72 -18.65
C HIS A 204 14.46 -6.74 -18.25
N LEU A 205 14.05 -8.00 -18.13
CA LEU A 205 14.88 -9.11 -17.69
C LEU A 205 15.39 -9.90 -18.90
N PHE A 206 16.71 -9.99 -19.08
CA PHE A 206 17.32 -10.77 -20.16
C PHE A 206 18.16 -11.91 -19.59
N ASP A 207 17.64 -13.13 -19.59
CA ASP A 207 18.38 -14.35 -19.24
C ASP A 207 17.70 -15.59 -19.85
N GLY A 208 18.47 -16.43 -20.55
CA GLY A 208 17.97 -17.66 -21.18
C GLY A 208 18.21 -18.94 -20.36
N ASP A 209 18.86 -18.86 -19.19
CA ASP A 209 19.19 -20.02 -18.37
C ASP A 209 18.01 -20.54 -17.57
N TRP A 210 18.13 -21.79 -17.13
CA TRP A 210 17.24 -22.43 -16.16
C TRP A 210 17.61 -22.02 -14.73
N PHE A 211 16.60 -21.93 -13.85
CA PHE A 211 16.80 -21.75 -12.42
C PHE A 211 16.95 -23.13 -11.76
N LEU A 212 18.17 -23.47 -11.34
CA LEU A 212 18.54 -24.77 -10.78
C LEU A 212 18.91 -24.65 -9.29
N GLN A 213 19.02 -25.78 -8.60
CA GLN A 213 19.26 -25.84 -7.15
C GLN A 213 20.47 -25.01 -6.68
N HIS A 214 21.58 -25.02 -7.42
CA HIS A 214 22.77 -24.25 -7.05
C HIS A 214 22.56 -22.73 -7.17
N ASN A 215 21.57 -22.27 -7.95
CA ASN A 215 21.24 -20.84 -8.04
C ASN A 215 20.57 -20.33 -6.76
N ALA A 216 19.82 -21.19 -6.04
CA ALA A 216 19.10 -20.82 -4.82
C ALA A 216 20.02 -20.28 -3.71
N PHE A 217 21.29 -20.71 -3.68
CA PHE A 217 22.27 -20.28 -2.66
C PHE A 217 22.93 -18.93 -2.96
N ARG A 218 22.56 -18.28 -4.06
CA ARG A 218 23.12 -16.99 -4.48
C ARG A 218 22.09 -16.08 -5.13
N ALA A 219 20.81 -16.32 -4.89
CA ALA A 219 19.69 -15.54 -5.39
C ALA A 219 18.80 -15.12 -4.21
N PRO A 220 18.01 -14.03 -4.35
CA PRO A 220 17.03 -13.65 -3.34
C PRO A 220 16.01 -14.76 -3.06
N GLY A 221 15.61 -14.87 -1.79
CA GLY A 221 14.59 -15.80 -1.32
C GLY A 221 15.11 -17.22 -1.06
N ALA A 222 14.16 -18.12 -0.80
CA ALA A 222 14.42 -19.53 -0.51
C ALA A 222 13.38 -20.40 -1.25
N PRO A 223 13.64 -20.80 -2.51
CA PRO A 223 12.69 -21.58 -3.31
C PRO A 223 12.41 -22.94 -2.65
N SER A 224 11.14 -23.37 -2.69
CA SER A 224 10.76 -24.71 -2.24
C SER A 224 11.33 -25.80 -3.15
N MET A 225 11.37 -27.05 -2.65
CA MET A 225 11.76 -28.19 -3.49
C MET A 225 10.83 -28.35 -4.70
N ASP A 226 9.54 -28.09 -4.57
CA ASP A 226 8.58 -28.24 -5.66
C ASP A 226 8.80 -27.16 -6.73
N THR A 227 9.07 -25.93 -6.32
CA THR A 227 9.48 -24.85 -7.24
C THR A 227 10.75 -25.22 -8.04
N LEU A 228 11.73 -25.87 -7.41
CA LEU A 228 12.94 -26.31 -8.11
C LEU A 228 12.67 -27.46 -9.11
N LYS A 229 11.69 -28.33 -8.84
CA LYS A 229 11.30 -29.43 -9.74
C LYS A 229 10.62 -28.92 -11.00
N GLU A 230 9.94 -27.77 -10.95
CA GLU A 230 9.30 -27.14 -12.12
C GLU A 230 10.31 -26.74 -13.21
N ARG A 231 11.60 -26.57 -12.85
CA ARG A 231 12.68 -26.19 -13.77
C ARG A 231 12.30 -25.00 -14.64
N GLN A 232 11.91 -23.90 -14.03
CA GLN A 232 11.57 -22.68 -14.74
C GLN A 232 12.81 -22.00 -15.33
N LYS A 233 12.64 -21.20 -16.39
CA LYS A 233 13.68 -20.24 -16.79
C LYS A 233 13.86 -19.21 -15.69
N LYS A 234 15.07 -18.67 -15.53
CA LYS A 234 15.33 -17.64 -14.51
C LYS A 234 14.41 -16.43 -14.68
N VAL A 235 14.18 -15.99 -15.91
CA VAL A 235 13.25 -14.88 -16.20
C VAL A 235 11.83 -15.18 -15.77
N ASP A 236 11.34 -16.41 -15.94
CA ASP A 236 10.01 -16.81 -15.52
C ASP A 236 9.91 -16.92 -13.99
N TYR A 237 10.91 -17.52 -13.35
CA TYR A 237 10.99 -17.65 -11.90
C TYR A 237 10.96 -16.30 -11.21
N PHE A 238 11.86 -15.38 -11.59
CA PHE A 238 11.92 -14.07 -10.95
C PHE A 238 10.73 -13.17 -11.30
N HIS A 239 10.24 -13.21 -12.54
CA HIS A 239 9.01 -12.50 -12.89
C HIS A 239 7.82 -12.98 -12.03
N GLY A 240 7.67 -14.30 -11.82
CA GLY A 240 6.60 -14.86 -10.99
C GLY A 240 6.63 -14.40 -9.53
N ILE A 241 7.81 -14.05 -9.01
CA ILE A 241 8.00 -13.50 -7.67
C ILE A 241 7.67 -12.01 -7.67
N TYR A 242 8.39 -11.22 -8.48
CA TYR A 242 8.37 -9.77 -8.37
C TYR A 242 7.13 -9.13 -9.00
N SER A 243 6.43 -9.81 -9.92
CA SER A 243 5.17 -9.29 -10.50
C SER A 243 4.01 -9.22 -9.51
N ARG A 244 4.14 -9.90 -8.35
CA ARG A 244 3.22 -9.77 -7.21
C ARG A 244 3.33 -8.41 -6.53
N MET A 245 4.43 -7.70 -6.74
CA MET A 245 4.68 -6.36 -6.21
C MET A 245 4.69 -5.31 -7.31
N HIS A 246 5.24 -5.60 -8.49
CA HIS A 246 5.52 -4.61 -9.53
C HIS A 246 4.95 -5.04 -10.90
N ARG A 247 4.16 -4.18 -11.54
CA ARG A 247 3.42 -4.46 -12.78
C ARG A 247 4.29 -4.42 -14.02
N GLY A 248 5.27 -3.51 -14.06
CA GLY A 248 6.11 -3.26 -15.23
C GLY A 248 7.32 -4.18 -15.37
N ILE A 249 7.17 -5.51 -15.23
CA ILE A 249 8.29 -6.45 -15.40
C ILE A 249 8.12 -7.23 -16.71
N PHE A 250 9.13 -7.17 -17.59
CA PHE A 250 9.10 -7.79 -18.91
C PHE A 250 10.21 -8.84 -19.05
N LYS A 251 9.85 -10.01 -19.57
CA LYS A 251 10.77 -11.14 -19.75
C LYS A 251 11.30 -11.21 -21.16
N HIS A 252 12.59 -11.43 -21.30
CA HIS A 252 13.28 -11.65 -22.58
C HIS A 252 14.24 -12.84 -22.45
N GLY A 253 14.56 -13.50 -23.57
CA GLY A 253 15.59 -14.54 -23.62
C GLY A 253 17.00 -13.97 -23.49
N TYR A 254 17.97 -14.63 -24.12
CA TYR A 254 19.31 -14.06 -24.24
C TYR A 254 19.30 -12.76 -25.04
N VAL A 255 20.26 -11.87 -24.74
CA VAL A 255 20.60 -10.78 -25.63
C VAL A 255 21.40 -11.36 -26.79
N GLU A 256 20.82 -11.26 -27.97
CA GLU A 256 21.40 -11.65 -29.25
C GLU A 256 21.41 -10.45 -30.19
N GLU A 257 22.16 -10.54 -31.29
CA GLU A 257 22.28 -9.47 -32.29
C GLU A 257 20.90 -8.98 -32.79
N SER A 258 19.97 -9.91 -32.99
CA SER A 258 18.58 -9.63 -33.39
C SER A 258 17.75 -8.88 -32.35
N THR A 259 18.20 -8.83 -31.09
CA THR A 259 17.46 -8.23 -29.96
C THR A 259 18.16 -7.03 -29.33
N LEU A 260 19.37 -6.68 -29.77
CA LEU A 260 20.14 -5.54 -29.24
C LEU A 260 19.35 -4.23 -29.32
N HIS A 261 18.57 -4.03 -30.39
CA HIS A 261 17.69 -2.88 -30.57
C HIS A 261 16.70 -2.66 -29.42
N LYS A 262 16.35 -3.70 -28.64
CA LYS A 262 15.48 -3.55 -27.47
C LYS A 262 16.13 -2.72 -26.36
N LEU A 263 17.46 -2.62 -26.35
CA LEU A 263 18.21 -1.84 -25.36
C LEU A 263 18.16 -0.34 -25.65
N GLU A 264 17.82 0.08 -26.87
CA GLU A 264 17.72 1.51 -27.27
C GLU A 264 16.65 2.27 -26.49
N ALA A 265 15.60 1.55 -26.05
CA ALA A 265 14.51 2.15 -25.30
C ALA A 265 14.80 2.25 -23.78
N MET A 266 15.99 1.82 -23.31
CA MET A 266 16.31 1.73 -21.88
C MET A 266 17.08 2.97 -21.42
N ASP A 267 16.68 3.54 -20.29
CA ASP A 267 17.39 4.64 -19.64
C ASP A 267 18.65 4.15 -18.90
N PHE A 268 18.66 2.89 -18.46
CA PHE A 268 19.80 2.30 -17.78
C PHE A 268 19.90 0.80 -18.04
N VAL A 269 21.13 0.29 -18.23
CA VAL A 269 21.38 -1.13 -18.50
C VAL A 269 22.40 -1.69 -17.52
N PHE A 270 21.98 -2.67 -16.70
CA PHE A 270 22.86 -3.45 -15.85
C PHE A 270 23.39 -4.68 -16.62
N ILE A 271 24.71 -4.78 -16.76
CA ILE A 271 25.37 -5.95 -17.37
C ILE A 271 25.89 -6.87 -16.26
N ALA A 272 25.11 -7.90 -15.91
CA ALA A 272 25.35 -8.84 -14.79
C ALA A 272 25.61 -10.28 -15.26
N ILE A 273 26.30 -10.42 -16.39
CA ILE A 273 26.74 -11.71 -16.96
C ILE A 273 28.20 -12.02 -16.62
N ASP A 274 28.58 -13.29 -16.67
CA ASP A 274 29.94 -13.79 -16.41
C ASP A 274 30.77 -13.94 -17.70
N LYS A 275 30.16 -14.41 -18.79
CA LYS A 275 30.84 -14.65 -20.08
C LYS A 275 31.34 -13.35 -20.72
N GLY A 276 32.66 -13.21 -20.85
CA GLY A 276 33.30 -12.01 -21.42
C GLY A 276 33.03 -11.80 -22.91
N GLU A 277 32.88 -12.87 -23.69
CA GLU A 277 32.73 -12.83 -25.15
C GLU A 277 31.50 -12.02 -25.59
N ILE A 278 30.39 -12.15 -24.86
CA ILE A 278 29.14 -11.46 -25.18
C ILE A 278 29.05 -10.05 -24.57
N LYS A 279 29.89 -9.72 -23.58
CA LYS A 279 29.91 -8.36 -22.99
C LYS A 279 30.36 -7.32 -23.99
N LYS A 280 31.42 -7.61 -24.75
CA LYS A 280 32.05 -6.64 -25.65
C LYS A 280 31.11 -6.16 -26.77
N PRO A 281 30.36 -7.04 -27.47
CA PRO A 281 29.34 -6.61 -28.43
C PRO A 281 28.25 -5.74 -27.80
N ILE A 282 27.73 -6.13 -26.63
CA ILE A 282 26.70 -5.37 -25.91
C ILE A 282 27.20 -3.97 -25.54
N MET A 283 28.40 -3.88 -24.95
CA MET A 283 28.98 -2.59 -24.56
C MET A 283 29.21 -1.69 -25.78
N LYS A 284 29.77 -2.23 -26.86
CA LYS A 284 29.97 -1.47 -28.11
C LYS A 284 28.67 -0.94 -28.69
N TYR A 285 27.58 -1.72 -28.60
CA TYR A 285 26.27 -1.29 -29.04
C TYR A 285 25.74 -0.13 -28.18
N LEU A 286 25.81 -0.27 -26.86
CA LEU A 286 25.35 0.74 -25.91
C LEU A 286 26.16 2.05 -25.99
N GLU A 287 27.43 2.00 -26.39
CA GLU A 287 28.27 3.19 -26.61
C GLU A 287 27.90 3.97 -27.89
N GLN A 288 27.09 3.40 -28.78
CA GLN A 288 26.71 4.00 -30.07
C GLN A 288 25.32 4.65 -30.07
N ILE A 289 24.52 4.40 -29.03
CA ILE A 289 23.14 4.89 -28.88
C ILE A 289 23.08 5.99 -27.82
#